data_AF-A0A957NAK6-F1
#
_entry.id   AF-A0A957NAK6-F1
#
_cell.length_a   1.000
_cell.length_b   1.000
_cell.length_c   1.000
_cell.angle_alpha   90.00
_cell.angle_beta   90.00
_cell.angle_gamma   90.00
#
_symmetry.space_group_name_H-M   'P 1'
#
loop_
_entity.id
_entity.type
_entity.pdbx_description
1 polymer ?
#
loop_
_entity_poly.entity_id
_entity_poly.type
_entity_poly.pdbx_seq_one_letter_code
_entity_poly.pdbx_strand_id
1 'polypeptide(L)'
;MQHLPFAQPGRFWKGNLHTHSTNSDGTLTPEQVCRRYAEAGYDFLALTEHFLQRYGFPLTDTRELRTATFTTLLGAELHTGQAEMGEMWHILAVGLPLDFAPPVNGESGPTLAARALAAGAFVSMAHPYRCLLTENDGLALGDVHAVEIYNAGSADENDRADSWAFLEVLLGRGQRLFAHAADDFHNLPYRRDFAMGWVHVKAETLTPTALLTALKRGHFYSSTGPQIHDIQVEPGKTIYVRCSPVESIFVTGTLARASRVHGLGGPGAVFWMVMCGLFGMSSKFTECTLGQMYRRVDPDGHVSGGPMRYLHDGFKDLGAGPLGLALSVLFAVLCILASFGGGCAFQVSQSRLAVNEAIIGLFDVDGAVVNDYRWVYGLVMAVMVGVVIIGGIRRIAATAEKIVPLMCAVYVLTALVILFTNYDKVGAALASIFELAWSKE
;
A
#
# COMPACT_ATOMS: atom_id res chain seq x y z
N MET A 1 6.91 -12.90 18.21
CA MET A 1 6.74 -11.72 17.34
C MET A 1 8.00 -10.84 17.22
N GLN A 2 9.12 -11.18 17.90
CA GLN A 2 10.47 -10.59 17.67
C GLN A 2 11.11 -11.02 16.32
N HIS A 3 10.33 -11.44 15.33
CA HIS A 3 10.81 -12.11 14.12
C HIS A 3 10.40 -11.39 12.82
N LEU A 4 9.83 -10.19 12.91
CA LEU A 4 9.60 -9.38 11.70
C LEU A 4 10.94 -8.99 11.09
N PRO A 5 11.05 -8.96 9.74
CA PRO A 5 12.30 -8.63 9.06
C PRO A 5 12.80 -7.22 9.41
N PHE A 6 11.92 -6.27 9.68
CA PHE A 6 12.30 -4.87 9.92
C PHE A 6 13.11 -4.65 11.20
N ALA A 7 12.97 -5.56 12.18
CA ALA A 7 13.73 -5.52 13.43
C ALA A 7 15.06 -6.30 13.36
N GLN A 8 15.31 -7.05 12.29
CA GLN A 8 16.54 -7.84 12.14
C GLN A 8 17.72 -6.96 11.68
N PRO A 9 18.97 -7.33 12.01
CA PRO A 9 20.15 -6.65 11.49
C PRO A 9 20.28 -6.78 9.96
N GLY A 10 21.14 -5.95 9.36
CA GLY A 10 21.43 -5.97 7.93
C GLY A 10 20.51 -5.10 7.08
N ARG A 11 20.51 -5.34 5.77
CA ARG A 11 19.71 -4.59 4.79
C ARG A 11 18.80 -5.51 4.00
N PHE A 12 17.83 -4.92 3.31
CA PHE A 12 16.98 -5.66 2.38
C PHE A 12 17.70 -5.82 1.05
N TRP A 13 17.73 -7.05 0.55
CA TRP A 13 18.26 -7.43 -0.75
C TRP A 13 17.07 -7.81 -1.64
N LYS A 14 16.93 -7.16 -2.79
CA LYS A 14 15.87 -7.43 -3.77
C LYS A 14 16.25 -8.69 -4.55
N GLY A 15 15.34 -9.66 -4.66
CA GLY A 15 15.60 -10.84 -5.47
C GLY A 15 14.37 -11.50 -6.05
N ASN A 16 14.58 -12.29 -7.10
CA ASN A 16 13.55 -13.14 -7.68
C ASN A 16 13.81 -14.61 -7.33
N LEU A 17 12.77 -15.37 -7.01
CA LEU A 17 12.89 -16.77 -6.60
C LEU A 17 12.50 -17.76 -7.71
N HIS A 18 11.90 -17.30 -8.81
CA HIS A 18 11.36 -18.16 -9.86
C HIS A 18 11.69 -17.58 -11.23
N THR A 19 12.69 -18.17 -11.90
CA THR A 19 13.13 -17.75 -13.24
C THR A 19 13.67 -18.94 -14.02
N HIS A 20 13.52 -18.90 -15.35
CA HIS A 20 13.93 -19.96 -16.28
C HIS A 20 14.87 -19.44 -17.35
N SER A 21 15.68 -20.33 -17.91
CA SER A 21 16.63 -20.02 -18.97
C SER A 21 16.53 -21.03 -20.12
N THR A 22 17.45 -20.95 -21.08
CA THR A 22 17.60 -21.94 -22.15
C THR A 22 17.93 -23.34 -21.66
N ASN A 23 18.19 -23.54 -20.37
CA ASN A 23 18.38 -24.87 -19.78
C ASN A 23 17.05 -25.61 -19.54
N SER A 24 15.91 -24.91 -19.58
CA SER A 24 14.57 -25.50 -19.73
C SER A 24 13.85 -24.93 -20.96
N ASP A 25 12.91 -24.02 -20.77
CA ASP A 25 12.01 -23.43 -21.76
C ASP A 25 12.02 -21.90 -21.78
N GLY A 26 12.95 -21.27 -21.06
CA GLY A 26 13.26 -19.86 -21.23
C GLY A 26 14.00 -19.58 -22.55
N THR A 27 13.99 -18.32 -22.99
CA THR A 27 14.62 -17.91 -24.26
C THR A 27 15.99 -17.25 -24.10
N LEU A 28 16.41 -16.96 -22.86
CA LEU A 28 17.70 -16.34 -22.53
C LEU A 28 18.62 -17.34 -21.85
N THR A 29 19.93 -17.25 -22.11
CA THR A 29 20.91 -18.08 -21.40
C THR A 29 20.97 -17.73 -19.90
N PRO A 30 21.45 -18.64 -19.02
CA PRO A 30 21.65 -18.33 -17.61
C PRO A 30 22.36 -16.99 -17.34
N GLU A 31 23.40 -16.70 -18.11
CA GLU A 31 24.18 -15.45 -18.03
C GLU A 31 23.34 -14.24 -18.41
N GLN A 32 22.51 -14.36 -19.46
CA GLN A 32 21.64 -13.30 -19.94
C GLN A 32 20.52 -13.00 -18.94
N VAL A 33 19.93 -14.03 -18.32
CA VAL A 33 18.93 -13.86 -17.25
C VAL A 33 19.55 -13.14 -16.05
N CYS A 34 20.71 -13.61 -15.56
CA CYS A 34 21.44 -12.96 -14.46
C CYS A 34 21.77 -11.50 -14.75
N ARG A 35 22.30 -11.22 -15.95
CA ARG A 35 22.63 -9.86 -16.37
C ARG A 35 21.39 -8.97 -16.38
N ARG A 36 20.28 -9.44 -16.96
CA ARG A 36 19.05 -8.68 -17.08
C ARG A 36 18.48 -8.27 -15.72
N TYR A 37 18.44 -9.18 -14.76
CA TYR A 37 17.97 -8.89 -13.40
C TYR A 37 18.93 -7.96 -12.65
N ALA A 38 20.24 -8.16 -12.77
CA ALA A 38 21.23 -7.25 -12.17
C ALA A 38 21.08 -5.82 -12.72
N GLU A 39 20.91 -5.66 -14.04
CA GLU A 39 20.68 -4.37 -14.69
C GLU A 39 19.35 -3.72 -14.26
N ALA A 40 18.33 -4.52 -13.90
CA ALA A 40 17.06 -4.07 -13.34
C ALA A 40 17.10 -3.80 -11.82
N GLY A 41 18.29 -3.81 -11.22
CA GLY A 41 18.49 -3.47 -9.80
C GLY A 41 18.12 -4.57 -8.82
N TYR A 42 18.11 -5.84 -9.25
CA TYR A 42 18.03 -6.97 -8.34
C TYR A 42 19.42 -7.31 -7.80
N ASP A 43 19.49 -7.67 -6.52
CA ASP A 43 20.71 -8.09 -5.85
C ASP A 43 20.95 -9.61 -5.99
N PHE A 44 19.89 -10.39 -6.17
CA PHE A 44 20.01 -11.82 -6.40
C PHE A 44 18.88 -12.41 -7.24
N LEU A 45 19.11 -13.62 -7.75
CA LEU A 45 18.04 -14.44 -8.31
C LEU A 45 18.24 -15.92 -8.00
N ALA A 46 17.18 -16.70 -8.14
CA ALA A 46 17.25 -18.15 -8.27
C ALA A 46 16.90 -18.56 -9.71
N LEU A 47 17.82 -19.25 -10.40
CA LEU A 47 17.49 -19.97 -11.63
C LEU A 47 16.91 -21.31 -11.20
N THR A 48 15.65 -21.54 -11.56
CA THR A 48 14.84 -22.65 -11.08
C THR A 48 14.24 -23.38 -12.26
N GLU A 49 15.11 -23.86 -13.14
CA GLU A 49 14.72 -24.58 -14.35
C GLU A 49 13.74 -25.73 -14.03
N HIS A 50 12.87 -26.04 -14.98
CA HIS A 50 12.01 -27.22 -14.91
C HIS A 50 12.84 -28.51 -14.71
N PHE A 51 12.71 -29.15 -13.54
CA PHE A 51 13.40 -30.38 -13.17
C PHE A 51 12.73 -31.62 -13.77
N LEU A 52 12.70 -31.68 -15.09
CA LEU A 52 12.03 -32.71 -15.88
C LEU A 52 13.01 -33.56 -16.69
N GLN A 53 12.61 -34.82 -16.94
CA GLN A 53 13.38 -35.74 -17.77
C GLN A 53 13.65 -35.19 -19.17
N ARG A 54 12.70 -34.46 -19.78
CA ARG A 54 12.85 -33.88 -21.13
C ARG A 54 13.98 -32.85 -21.22
N TYR A 55 14.38 -32.25 -20.11
CA TYR A 55 15.51 -31.32 -20.00
C TYR A 55 16.74 -31.96 -19.35
N GLY A 56 16.68 -33.26 -19.02
CA GLY A 56 17.76 -33.96 -18.35
C GLY A 56 17.91 -33.63 -16.85
N PHE A 57 16.85 -33.18 -16.18
CA PHE A 57 16.86 -32.77 -14.77
C PHE A 57 17.91 -31.69 -14.47
N PRO A 58 17.82 -30.52 -15.12
CA PRO A 58 18.85 -29.49 -15.02
C PRO A 58 18.89 -28.87 -13.62
N LEU A 59 20.11 -28.73 -13.07
CA LEU A 59 20.44 -27.85 -11.96
C LEU A 59 21.55 -26.91 -12.43
N THR A 60 21.17 -25.71 -12.87
CA THR A 60 22.10 -24.75 -13.47
C THR A 60 23.15 -24.29 -12.45
N ASP A 61 24.42 -24.67 -12.66
CA ASP A 61 25.52 -24.19 -11.83
C ASP A 61 25.84 -22.72 -12.14
N THR A 62 25.32 -21.84 -11.30
CA THR A 62 25.48 -20.39 -11.45
C THR A 62 26.59 -19.80 -10.58
N ARG A 63 27.44 -20.65 -9.94
CA ARG A 63 28.43 -20.16 -8.97
C ARG A 63 29.42 -19.16 -9.58
N GLU A 64 29.78 -19.34 -10.86
CA GLU A 64 30.67 -18.45 -11.59
C GLU A 64 30.03 -17.09 -11.96
N LEU A 65 28.70 -16.99 -11.88
CA LEU A 65 27.95 -15.75 -12.19
C LEU A 65 27.82 -14.83 -10.97
N ARG A 66 28.32 -15.26 -9.80
CA ARG A 66 28.26 -14.49 -8.56
C ARG A 66 29.36 -13.44 -8.54
N THR A 67 29.00 -12.24 -8.09
CA THR A 67 29.87 -11.08 -7.96
C THR A 67 29.75 -10.48 -6.56
N ALA A 68 30.50 -9.41 -6.27
CA ALA A 68 30.39 -8.69 -5.00
C ALA A 68 29.04 -7.97 -4.82
N THR A 69 28.33 -7.67 -5.91
CA THR A 69 27.09 -6.88 -5.92
C THR A 69 25.88 -7.65 -6.40
N PHE A 70 26.07 -8.90 -6.84
CA PHE A 70 24.99 -9.75 -7.35
C PHE A 70 25.30 -11.21 -7.03
N THR A 71 24.33 -11.97 -6.51
CA THR A 71 24.50 -13.41 -6.25
C THR A 71 23.37 -14.24 -6.84
N THR A 72 23.58 -15.55 -6.94
CA THR A 72 22.59 -16.50 -7.38
C THR A 72 22.33 -17.57 -6.32
N LEU A 73 21.10 -18.06 -6.25
CA LEU A 73 20.71 -19.23 -5.48
C LEU A 73 20.51 -20.39 -6.45
N LEU A 74 21.12 -21.54 -6.15
CA LEU A 74 20.90 -22.76 -6.93
C LEU A 74 19.51 -23.28 -6.63
N GLY A 75 18.71 -23.64 -7.62
CA GLY A 75 17.38 -24.19 -7.37
C GLY A 75 16.81 -24.87 -8.59
N ALA A 76 15.61 -25.39 -8.44
CA ALA A 76 14.85 -25.99 -9.52
C ALA A 76 13.35 -25.87 -9.24
N GLU A 77 12.55 -25.84 -10.29
CA GLU A 77 11.13 -26.11 -10.19
C GLU A 77 10.94 -27.63 -10.29
N LEU A 78 10.58 -28.27 -9.19
CA LEU A 78 10.46 -29.71 -9.08
C LEU A 78 9.10 -30.17 -9.59
N HIS A 79 9.13 -31.22 -10.40
CA HIS A 79 7.92 -31.81 -10.97
C HIS A 79 7.85 -33.31 -10.74
N THR A 80 6.69 -33.80 -10.34
CA THR A 80 6.40 -35.23 -10.25
C THR A 80 4.90 -35.47 -10.17
N GLY A 81 4.47 -36.72 -10.39
CA GLY A 81 3.12 -37.21 -10.11
C GLY A 81 1.98 -36.34 -10.63
N GLN A 82 0.84 -36.41 -9.95
CA GLN A 82 -0.33 -35.56 -10.19
C GLN A 82 -0.89 -35.09 -8.84
N ALA A 83 -1.39 -33.85 -8.83
CA ALA A 83 -2.22 -33.27 -7.79
C ALA A 83 -3.68 -33.78 -7.92
N GLU A 84 -4.56 -33.41 -6.99
CA GLU A 84 -5.94 -33.89 -6.94
C GLU A 84 -6.71 -33.63 -8.25
N MET A 85 -6.48 -32.48 -8.90
CA MET A 85 -7.14 -32.11 -10.16
C MET A 85 -6.44 -32.66 -11.42
N GLY A 86 -5.43 -33.53 -11.27
CA GLY A 86 -4.74 -34.20 -12.38
C GLY A 86 -3.56 -33.44 -12.98
N GLU A 87 -3.35 -32.18 -12.58
CA GLU A 87 -2.18 -31.39 -12.96
C GLU A 87 -0.91 -31.93 -12.29
N MET A 88 0.23 -31.79 -12.96
CA MET A 88 1.52 -32.19 -12.39
C MET A 88 1.86 -31.29 -11.20
N TRP A 89 2.64 -31.80 -10.24
CA TRP A 89 3.16 -30.94 -9.17
C TRP A 89 4.17 -29.94 -9.72
N HIS A 90 4.06 -28.69 -9.25
CA HIS A 90 5.06 -27.64 -9.42
C HIS A 90 5.48 -27.17 -8.03
N ILE A 91 6.73 -27.48 -7.66
CA ILE A 91 7.25 -27.22 -6.31
C ILE A 91 8.56 -26.47 -6.46
N LEU A 92 8.60 -25.23 -6.00
CA LEU A 92 9.78 -24.39 -6.08
C LEU A 92 10.77 -24.77 -4.97
N ALA A 93 11.99 -25.19 -5.33
CA ALA A 93 13.03 -25.54 -4.36
C ALA A 93 14.30 -24.71 -4.61
N VAL A 94 14.55 -23.76 -3.71
CA VAL A 94 15.68 -22.80 -3.78
C VAL A 94 16.72 -23.13 -2.72
N GLY A 95 17.98 -23.26 -3.10
CA GLY A 95 19.08 -23.71 -2.27
C GLY A 95 19.38 -25.20 -2.36
N LEU A 96 19.04 -25.85 -3.48
CA LEU A 96 19.35 -27.27 -3.70
C LEU A 96 20.87 -27.49 -3.93
N PRO A 97 21.42 -28.64 -3.51
CA PRO A 97 22.76 -29.05 -3.89
C PRO A 97 22.77 -29.55 -5.35
N LEU A 98 23.89 -29.38 -6.06
CA LEU A 98 24.03 -29.75 -7.48
C LEU A 98 23.88 -31.25 -7.76
N ASP A 99 24.09 -32.09 -6.75
CA ASP A 99 23.95 -33.54 -6.81
C ASP A 99 22.57 -34.04 -6.35
N PHE A 100 21.58 -33.13 -6.21
CA PHE A 100 20.21 -33.52 -5.88
C PHE A 100 19.66 -34.49 -6.92
N ALA A 101 19.32 -35.70 -6.48
CA ALA A 101 18.92 -36.76 -7.38
C ALA A 101 17.55 -36.47 -8.06
N PRO A 102 17.35 -36.91 -9.30
CA PRO A 102 16.04 -36.89 -9.96
C PRO A 102 14.92 -37.56 -9.15
N PRO A 103 13.65 -37.27 -9.45
CA PRO A 103 12.54 -37.99 -8.88
C PRO A 103 12.58 -39.48 -9.24
N VAL A 104 12.21 -40.36 -8.31
CA VAL A 104 12.07 -41.79 -8.61
C VAL A 104 10.70 -42.08 -9.23
N ASN A 105 10.58 -43.13 -10.05
CA ASN A 105 9.31 -43.48 -10.68
C ASN A 105 8.19 -43.68 -9.64
N GLY A 106 7.09 -42.94 -9.79
CA GLY A 106 5.94 -42.99 -8.88
C GLY A 106 6.10 -42.17 -7.59
N GLU A 107 7.17 -41.38 -7.45
CA GLU A 107 7.35 -40.48 -6.31
C GLU A 107 6.26 -39.39 -6.25
N SER A 108 5.65 -39.21 -5.08
CA SER A 108 4.63 -38.18 -4.90
C SER A 108 5.25 -36.79 -4.70
N GLY A 109 4.49 -35.73 -5.02
CA GLY A 109 4.89 -34.34 -4.75
C GLY A 109 5.35 -34.12 -3.31
N PRO A 110 4.59 -34.57 -2.29
CA PRO A 110 5.00 -34.49 -0.88
C PRO A 110 6.34 -35.16 -0.56
N THR A 111 6.61 -36.32 -1.17
CA THR A 111 7.87 -37.06 -0.94
C THR A 111 9.05 -36.29 -1.54
N LEU A 112 8.87 -35.76 -2.75
CA LEU A 112 9.88 -34.96 -3.43
C LEU A 112 10.14 -33.62 -2.69
N ALA A 113 9.09 -32.95 -2.21
CA ALA A 113 9.21 -31.77 -1.36
C ALA A 113 9.99 -32.06 -0.07
N ALA A 114 9.69 -33.18 0.61
CA ALA A 114 10.39 -33.59 1.82
C ALA A 114 11.88 -33.85 1.57
N ARG A 115 12.25 -34.46 0.42
CA ARG A 115 13.66 -34.60 0.02
C ARG A 115 14.34 -33.25 -0.19
N ALA A 116 13.67 -32.31 -0.85
CA ALA A 116 14.20 -30.97 -1.05
C ALA A 116 14.42 -30.23 0.28
N LEU A 117 13.47 -30.35 1.21
CA LEU A 117 13.60 -29.84 2.59
C LEU A 117 14.81 -30.45 3.30
N ALA A 118 14.96 -31.79 3.24
CA ALA A 118 16.08 -32.51 3.85
C ALA A 118 17.43 -32.14 3.23
N ALA A 119 17.46 -31.82 1.94
CA ALA A 119 18.63 -31.30 1.24
C ALA A 119 18.97 -29.84 1.62
N GLY A 120 18.14 -29.20 2.44
CA GLY A 120 18.35 -27.83 2.89
C GLY A 120 17.86 -26.78 1.91
N ALA A 121 16.90 -27.08 1.03
CA ALA A 121 16.25 -26.06 0.22
C ALA A 121 15.21 -25.27 1.04
N PHE A 122 15.00 -24.01 0.67
CA PHE A 122 13.75 -23.29 0.87
C PHE A 122 12.74 -23.81 -0.16
N VAL A 123 11.61 -24.31 0.32
CA VAL A 123 10.62 -25.02 -0.52
C VAL A 123 9.30 -24.28 -0.46
N SER A 124 8.72 -24.01 -1.62
CA SER A 124 7.44 -23.32 -1.77
C SER A 124 6.51 -24.07 -2.72
N MET A 125 5.21 -23.94 -2.48
CA MET A 125 4.19 -24.27 -3.48
C MET A 125 4.31 -23.24 -4.61
N ALA A 126 4.56 -23.68 -5.85
CA ALA A 126 4.66 -22.79 -7.00
C ALA A 126 3.26 -22.54 -7.59
N HIS A 127 3.00 -21.28 -7.93
CA HIS A 127 1.78 -20.77 -8.58
C HIS A 127 0.49 -21.62 -8.40
N PRO A 128 -0.02 -21.83 -7.15
CA PRO A 128 -1.04 -22.84 -6.86
C PRO A 128 -2.29 -22.79 -7.74
N TYR A 129 -2.84 -21.60 -8.00
CA TYR A 129 -4.05 -21.47 -8.82
C TYR A 129 -3.81 -21.72 -10.31
N ARG A 130 -2.61 -21.49 -10.84
CA ARG A 130 -2.25 -21.88 -12.20
C ARG A 130 -2.40 -23.38 -12.37
N CYS A 131 -1.95 -24.14 -11.37
CA CYS A 131 -2.03 -25.61 -11.31
C CYS A 131 -3.34 -26.16 -10.73
N LEU A 132 -4.30 -25.31 -10.36
CA LEU A 132 -5.54 -25.73 -9.69
C LEU A 132 -5.31 -26.59 -8.43
N LEU A 133 -4.25 -26.30 -7.67
CA LEU A 133 -4.00 -27.00 -6.41
C LEU A 133 -5.18 -26.79 -5.46
N THR A 134 -5.66 -27.89 -4.89
CA THR A 134 -6.74 -27.87 -3.90
C THR A 134 -6.20 -27.62 -2.49
N GLU A 135 -7.11 -27.37 -1.55
CA GLU A 135 -6.76 -27.36 -0.13
C GLU A 135 -6.08 -28.67 0.30
N ASN A 136 -6.54 -29.83 -0.20
CA ASN A 136 -5.94 -31.12 0.14
C ASN A 136 -4.52 -31.23 -0.39
N ASP A 137 -4.26 -30.72 -1.60
CA ASP A 137 -2.92 -30.68 -2.19
C ASP A 137 -1.97 -29.84 -1.32
N GLY A 138 -2.39 -28.63 -0.92
CA GLY A 138 -1.60 -27.76 -0.05
C GLY A 138 -1.31 -28.40 1.32
N LEU A 139 -2.30 -29.07 1.92
CA LEU A 139 -2.11 -29.81 3.16
C LEU A 139 -1.18 -31.02 2.99
N ALA A 140 -1.25 -31.71 1.83
CA ALA A 140 -0.45 -32.90 1.55
C ALA A 140 1.05 -32.58 1.41
N LEU A 141 1.43 -31.41 0.90
CA LEU A 141 2.84 -30.99 0.82
C LEU A 141 3.51 -30.82 2.19
N GLY A 142 2.75 -30.69 3.27
CA GLY A 142 3.26 -30.69 4.64
C GLY A 142 4.00 -29.41 5.03
N ASP A 143 5.14 -29.54 5.70
CA ASP A 143 5.90 -28.44 6.33
C ASP A 143 6.79 -27.66 5.34
N VAL A 144 6.29 -27.39 4.13
CA VAL A 144 6.97 -26.47 3.20
C VAL A 144 7.01 -25.05 3.80
N HIS A 145 7.91 -24.21 3.31
CA HIS A 145 8.17 -22.91 3.92
C HIS A 145 7.17 -21.83 3.47
N ALA A 146 6.69 -21.90 2.23
CA ALA A 146 5.96 -20.79 1.64
C ALA A 146 4.96 -21.20 0.55
N VAL A 147 4.15 -20.23 0.16
CA VAL A 147 3.29 -20.24 -1.01
C VAL A 147 3.68 -19.08 -1.92
N GLU A 148 3.78 -19.34 -3.22
CA GLU A 148 3.86 -18.31 -4.23
C GLU A 148 2.48 -17.65 -4.40
N ILE A 149 2.28 -16.50 -3.77
CA ILE A 149 1.01 -15.78 -3.75
C ILE A 149 0.79 -14.89 -4.97
N TYR A 150 1.86 -14.54 -5.67
CA TYR A 150 1.80 -13.82 -6.92
C TYR A 150 2.83 -14.40 -7.89
N ASN A 151 2.37 -14.76 -9.08
CA ASN A 151 3.19 -15.28 -10.17
C ASN A 151 2.87 -14.52 -11.46
N ALA A 152 3.86 -13.84 -12.02
CA ALA A 152 3.65 -12.97 -13.19
C ALA A 152 3.38 -13.76 -14.48
N GLY A 153 4.09 -14.87 -14.69
CA GLY A 153 3.84 -15.79 -15.81
C GLY A 153 2.38 -16.25 -15.89
N SER A 154 1.77 -16.57 -14.74
CA SER A 154 0.38 -17.00 -14.61
C SER A 154 -0.63 -15.88 -14.89
N ALA A 155 -0.25 -14.62 -14.70
CA ALA A 155 -1.11 -13.48 -15.02
C ALA A 155 -1.46 -13.45 -16.50
N ASP A 156 -0.45 -13.60 -17.37
CA ASP A 156 -0.65 -13.56 -18.81
C ASP A 156 -0.97 -14.94 -19.41
N GLU A 157 -0.57 -16.05 -18.76
CA GLU A 157 -0.86 -17.41 -19.26
C GLU A 157 -2.33 -17.80 -19.09
N ASN A 158 -2.92 -17.59 -17.90
CA ASN A 158 -4.27 -18.07 -17.62
C ASN A 158 -5.08 -17.21 -16.64
N ASP A 159 -4.67 -15.96 -16.37
CA ASP A 159 -5.36 -15.01 -15.48
C ASP A 159 -5.50 -15.54 -14.04
N ARG A 160 -4.47 -16.24 -13.53
CA ARG A 160 -4.44 -16.83 -12.18
C ARG A 160 -3.18 -16.47 -11.39
N ALA A 161 -2.76 -15.21 -11.48
CA ALA A 161 -1.57 -14.72 -10.78
C ALA A 161 -1.69 -14.76 -9.25
N ASP A 162 -2.86 -14.43 -8.71
CA ASP A 162 -3.07 -14.22 -7.27
C ASP A 162 -3.54 -15.50 -6.57
N SER A 163 -2.69 -16.05 -5.70
CA SER A 163 -3.00 -17.22 -4.86
C SER A 163 -3.15 -16.86 -3.37
N TRP A 164 -3.50 -15.62 -3.04
CA TRP A 164 -3.62 -15.16 -1.65
C TRP A 164 -4.72 -15.91 -0.87
N ALA A 165 -5.88 -16.13 -1.49
CA ALA A 165 -6.99 -16.85 -0.86
C ALA A 165 -6.63 -18.32 -0.57
N PHE A 166 -5.78 -18.95 -1.39
CA PHE A 166 -5.25 -20.29 -1.12
C PHE A 166 -4.39 -20.31 0.14
N LEU A 167 -3.46 -19.36 0.29
CA LEU A 167 -2.66 -19.22 1.50
C LEU A 167 -3.53 -18.99 2.74
N GLU A 168 -4.55 -18.14 2.65
CA GLU A 168 -5.44 -17.83 3.79
C GLU A 168 -6.17 -19.09 4.30
N VAL A 169 -6.66 -19.94 3.40
CA VAL A 169 -7.29 -21.22 3.75
C VAL A 169 -6.30 -22.12 4.50
N LEU A 170 -5.08 -22.28 3.99
CA LEU A 170 -4.04 -23.11 4.63
C LEU A 170 -3.61 -22.59 6.00
N LEU A 171 -3.45 -21.27 6.15
CA LEU A 171 -3.19 -20.63 7.45
C LEU A 171 -4.35 -20.89 8.43
N GLY A 172 -5.60 -20.82 7.94
CA GLY A 172 -6.80 -21.15 8.70
C GLY A 172 -6.87 -22.60 9.18
N ARG A 173 -6.30 -23.54 8.40
CA ARG A 173 -6.12 -24.95 8.80
C ARG A 173 -4.97 -25.20 9.76
N GLY A 174 -4.20 -24.16 10.10
CA GLY A 174 -3.14 -24.24 11.09
C GLY A 174 -1.74 -24.38 10.52
N GLN A 175 -1.56 -24.41 9.20
CA GLN A 175 -0.22 -24.35 8.61
C GLN A 175 0.44 -23.00 8.92
N ARG A 176 1.78 -22.96 8.85
CA ARG A 176 2.61 -21.78 9.11
C ARG A 176 3.47 -21.53 7.90
N LEU A 177 2.91 -20.83 6.93
CA LEU A 177 3.49 -20.61 5.62
C LEU A 177 3.83 -19.13 5.44
N PHE A 178 4.96 -18.86 4.79
CA PHE A 178 5.30 -17.54 4.29
C PHE A 178 4.67 -17.29 2.92
N ALA A 179 4.66 -16.03 2.49
CA ALA A 179 4.08 -15.61 1.23
C ALA A 179 5.15 -14.95 0.37
N HIS A 180 5.44 -15.53 -0.80
CA HIS A 180 6.40 -14.95 -1.74
C HIS A 180 5.77 -14.59 -3.09
N ALA A 181 6.32 -13.58 -3.75
CA ALA A 181 5.94 -13.17 -5.09
C ALA A 181 7.13 -13.38 -6.02
N ALA A 182 6.87 -13.89 -7.22
CA ALA A 182 7.90 -14.12 -8.21
C ALA A 182 7.39 -13.87 -9.62
N ASP A 183 8.34 -13.85 -10.55
CA ASP A 183 8.09 -13.53 -11.94
C ASP A 183 7.71 -14.78 -12.74
N ASP A 184 8.40 -15.90 -12.51
CA ASP A 184 8.34 -17.08 -13.36
C ASP A 184 8.70 -16.72 -14.80
N PHE A 185 9.87 -16.09 -14.89
CA PHE A 185 10.35 -15.40 -16.08
C PHE A 185 10.89 -16.37 -17.13
N HIS A 186 10.37 -16.29 -18.35
CA HIS A 186 10.81 -17.06 -19.50
C HIS A 186 11.31 -16.18 -20.67
N ASN A 187 11.07 -14.87 -20.60
CA ASN A 187 11.34 -13.92 -21.69
C ASN A 187 10.59 -14.28 -22.99
N LEU A 188 9.31 -14.64 -22.88
CA LEU A 188 8.48 -14.93 -24.05
C LEU A 188 7.84 -13.64 -24.57
N PRO A 189 7.81 -13.40 -25.90
CA PRO A 189 7.40 -12.11 -26.47
C PRO A 189 5.93 -11.75 -26.21
N TYR A 190 5.12 -12.72 -25.80
CA TYR A 190 3.70 -12.57 -25.49
C TYR A 190 3.40 -12.57 -23.99
N ARG A 191 4.42 -12.60 -23.12
CA ARG A 191 4.27 -12.53 -21.65
C ARG A 191 4.96 -11.30 -21.09
N ARG A 192 4.36 -10.71 -20.07
CA ARG A 192 4.88 -9.68 -19.19
C ARG A 192 5.21 -10.35 -17.86
N ASP A 193 6.25 -11.16 -17.90
CA ASP A 193 6.73 -11.99 -16.79
C ASP A 193 8.03 -11.45 -16.21
N PHE A 194 8.36 -10.16 -16.40
CA PHE A 194 9.63 -9.58 -15.96
C PHE A 194 9.42 -8.41 -15.01
N ALA A 195 10.07 -8.48 -13.84
CA ALA A 195 10.08 -7.44 -12.83
C ALA A 195 8.68 -7.03 -12.33
N MET A 196 7.80 -8.02 -12.20
CA MET A 196 6.40 -7.87 -11.79
C MET A 196 6.18 -8.33 -10.35
N GLY A 197 6.92 -9.33 -9.87
CA GLY A 197 6.86 -9.83 -8.50
C GLY A 197 8.24 -10.20 -7.97
N TRP A 198 8.54 -9.83 -6.72
CA TRP A 198 9.83 -10.12 -6.09
C TRP A 198 9.75 -10.18 -4.57
N VAL A 199 10.87 -10.61 -3.96
CA VAL A 199 11.09 -10.57 -2.52
C VAL A 199 12.15 -9.54 -2.15
N HIS A 200 12.01 -8.98 -0.95
CA HIS A 200 13.04 -8.22 -0.26
C HIS A 200 13.49 -9.01 0.97
N VAL A 201 14.67 -9.63 0.90
CA VAL A 201 15.20 -10.50 1.94
C VAL A 201 16.12 -9.70 2.86
N LYS A 202 15.86 -9.75 4.17
CA LYS A 202 16.65 -9.05 5.17
C LYS A 202 17.85 -9.91 5.60
N ALA A 203 19.06 -9.48 5.25
CA ALA A 203 20.29 -10.16 5.62
C ALA A 203 21.47 -9.18 5.78
N GLU A 204 22.45 -9.53 6.60
CA GLU A 204 23.67 -8.73 6.79
C GLU A 204 24.61 -8.80 5.58
N THR A 205 24.64 -9.94 4.87
CA THR A 205 25.53 -10.16 3.73
C THR A 205 24.77 -10.71 2.53
N LEU A 206 25.23 -10.34 1.33
CA LEU A 206 24.73 -10.88 0.06
C LEU A 206 25.40 -12.22 -0.25
N THR A 207 25.15 -13.23 0.59
CA THR A 207 25.66 -14.59 0.38
C THR A 207 24.50 -15.57 0.28
N PRO A 208 24.62 -16.65 -0.53
CA PRO A 208 23.56 -17.64 -0.66
C PRO A 208 23.09 -18.21 0.69
N THR A 209 24.03 -18.51 1.59
CA THR A 209 23.73 -19.05 2.93
C THR A 209 22.94 -18.05 3.79
N ALA A 210 23.33 -16.77 3.80
CA ALA A 210 22.62 -15.74 4.56
C ALA A 210 21.21 -15.49 4.01
N LEU A 211 21.06 -15.41 2.68
CA LEU A 211 19.76 -15.24 2.02
C LEU A 211 18.83 -16.43 2.29
N LEU A 212 19.31 -17.66 2.12
CA LEU A 212 18.52 -18.88 2.38
C LEU A 212 18.11 -18.99 3.85
N THR A 213 19.01 -18.64 4.78
CA THR A 213 18.69 -18.63 6.22
C THR A 213 17.60 -17.61 6.54
N ALA A 214 17.68 -16.42 5.94
CA ALA A 214 16.69 -15.38 6.10
C ALA A 214 15.32 -15.78 5.51
N LEU A 215 15.30 -16.33 4.29
CA LEU A 215 14.08 -16.84 3.64
C LEU A 215 13.37 -17.88 4.51
N LYS A 216 14.10 -18.90 4.98
CA LYS A 216 13.52 -19.97 5.82
C LYS A 216 13.03 -19.49 7.19
N ARG A 217 13.57 -18.37 7.69
CA ARG A 217 13.12 -17.74 8.94
C ARG A 217 11.99 -16.74 8.74
N GLY A 218 11.56 -16.49 7.50
CA GLY A 218 10.54 -15.49 7.20
C GLY A 218 11.06 -14.05 7.31
N HIS A 219 12.37 -13.84 7.26
CA HIS A 219 12.98 -12.52 7.32
C HIS A 219 12.95 -11.85 5.93
N PHE A 220 11.76 -11.74 5.34
CA PHE A 220 11.56 -11.08 4.05
C PHE A 220 10.13 -10.54 3.93
N TYR A 221 9.92 -9.66 2.96
CA TYR A 221 8.58 -9.32 2.48
C TYR A 221 8.53 -9.41 0.95
N SER A 222 7.33 -9.43 0.39
CA SER A 222 7.09 -9.59 -1.05
C SER A 222 6.42 -8.35 -1.61
N SER A 223 6.69 -8.03 -2.87
CA SER A 223 6.15 -6.83 -3.50
C SER A 223 6.00 -7.01 -5.00
N THR A 224 5.01 -6.31 -5.55
CA THR A 224 4.79 -6.08 -6.97
C THR A 224 4.93 -4.60 -7.35
N GLY A 225 5.51 -3.79 -6.45
CA GLY A 225 5.67 -2.34 -6.61
C GLY A 225 5.94 -1.63 -5.28
N PRO A 226 4.98 -1.62 -4.34
CA PRO A 226 5.11 -0.88 -3.09
C PRO A 226 6.32 -1.29 -2.23
N GLN A 227 6.97 -0.30 -1.63
CA GLN A 227 8.08 -0.54 -0.70
C GLN A 227 7.60 -0.46 0.74
N ILE A 228 7.88 -1.48 1.53
CA ILE A 228 7.61 -1.47 2.96
C ILE A 228 8.91 -1.02 3.65
N HIS A 229 8.84 0.10 4.37
CA HIS A 229 9.98 0.69 5.06
C HIS A 229 10.09 0.21 6.51
N ASP A 230 8.95 0.00 7.18
CA ASP A 230 8.90 -0.53 8.55
C ASP A 230 7.52 -1.11 8.88
N ILE A 231 7.49 -2.12 9.74
CA ILE A 231 6.27 -2.65 10.36
C ILE A 231 6.53 -2.84 11.84
N GLN A 232 5.73 -2.18 12.68
CA GLN A 232 5.75 -2.35 14.12
C GLN A 232 4.38 -2.83 14.59
N VAL A 233 4.37 -3.79 15.52
CA VAL A 233 3.15 -4.39 16.04
C VAL A 233 3.13 -4.20 17.54
N GLU A 234 2.15 -3.47 18.04
CA GLU A 234 1.80 -3.43 19.45
C GLU A 234 0.71 -4.49 19.72
N PRO A 235 1.05 -5.61 20.39
CA PRO A 235 0.12 -6.72 20.56
C PRO A 235 -1.19 -6.28 21.22
N GLY A 236 -2.31 -6.62 20.57
CA GLY A 236 -3.66 -6.29 21.05
C GLY A 236 -4.07 -4.82 20.90
N LYS A 237 -3.22 -3.96 20.33
CA LYS A 237 -3.49 -2.53 20.18
C LYS A 237 -3.49 -2.06 18.73
N THR A 238 -2.33 -2.01 18.08
CA THR A 238 -2.16 -1.29 16.80
C THR A 238 -1.01 -1.87 16.00
N ILE A 239 -1.13 -1.80 14.66
CA ILE A 239 -0.07 -2.12 13.72
C ILE A 239 0.31 -0.83 13.01
N TYR A 240 1.57 -0.44 13.12
CA TYR A 240 2.14 0.71 12.42
C TYR A 240 2.85 0.20 11.16
N VAL A 241 2.42 0.68 10.01
CA VAL A 241 3.04 0.36 8.71
C VAL A 241 3.56 1.66 8.11
N ARG A 242 4.86 1.67 7.80
CA ARG A 242 5.48 2.75 7.03
C ARG A 242 5.89 2.19 5.68
N CYS A 243 5.37 2.76 4.61
CA CYS A 243 5.59 2.30 3.25
C CYS A 243 5.63 3.48 2.27
N SER A 244 5.96 3.18 1.01
CA SER A 244 5.69 4.09 -0.11
C SER A 244 4.18 4.39 -0.21
N PRO A 245 3.76 5.41 -0.98
CA PRO A 245 2.34 5.65 -1.24
C PRO A 245 1.61 4.39 -1.72
N VAL A 246 0.40 4.19 -1.21
CA VAL A 246 -0.51 3.09 -1.57
C VAL A 246 -1.95 3.60 -1.49
N GLU A 247 -2.86 3.00 -2.24
CA GLU A 247 -4.30 3.34 -2.16
C GLU A 247 -4.91 2.89 -0.83
N SER A 248 -4.59 1.67 -0.40
CA SER A 248 -5.03 1.13 0.88
C SER A 248 -4.13 0.02 1.40
N ILE A 249 -4.17 -0.17 2.72
CA ILE A 249 -3.50 -1.25 3.44
C ILE A 249 -4.58 -2.15 3.99
N PHE A 250 -4.48 -3.44 3.67
CA PHE A 250 -5.28 -4.49 4.28
C PHE A 250 -4.42 -5.30 5.23
N VAL A 251 -4.94 -5.56 6.43
CA VAL A 251 -4.35 -6.49 7.39
C VAL A 251 -5.33 -7.62 7.60
N THR A 252 -4.94 -8.84 7.25
CA THR A 252 -5.70 -10.06 7.53
C THR A 252 -5.24 -10.68 8.84
N GLY A 253 -6.20 -11.20 9.60
CA GLY A 253 -6.00 -11.82 10.90
C GLY A 253 -6.48 -13.27 10.92
N THR A 254 -6.78 -13.79 12.10
CA THR A 254 -7.25 -15.17 12.26
C THR A 254 -8.66 -15.33 11.67
N LEU A 255 -8.84 -16.36 10.82
CA LEU A 255 -10.06 -16.62 10.05
C LEU A 255 -10.41 -15.40 9.17
N ALA A 256 -11.68 -15.15 8.89
CA ALA A 256 -12.13 -14.04 8.03
C ALA A 256 -12.00 -12.63 8.65
N ARG A 257 -11.15 -12.44 9.67
CA ARG A 257 -10.96 -11.11 10.30
C ARG A 257 -9.99 -10.29 9.45
N ALA A 258 -10.39 -9.08 9.10
CA ALA A 258 -9.53 -8.13 8.38
C ALA A 258 -9.78 -6.69 8.83
N SER A 259 -8.79 -5.84 8.62
CA SER A 259 -8.88 -4.38 8.77
C SER A 259 -8.34 -3.69 7.54
N ARG A 260 -8.91 -2.54 7.18
CA ARG A 260 -8.52 -1.73 6.02
C ARG A 260 -8.26 -0.28 6.44
N VAL A 261 -7.19 0.30 5.93
CA VAL A 261 -6.90 1.74 6.04
C VAL A 261 -6.63 2.30 4.63
N HIS A 262 -7.18 3.47 4.31
CA HIS A 262 -6.90 4.15 3.04
C HIS A 262 -5.63 5.00 3.14
N GLY A 263 -4.84 5.04 2.08
CA GLY A 263 -3.69 5.93 1.98
C GLY A 263 -4.10 7.38 1.72
N LEU A 264 -3.18 8.31 1.95
CA LEU A 264 -3.43 9.76 1.87
C LEU A 264 -3.27 10.35 0.45
N GLY A 265 -3.27 9.53 -0.61
CA GLY A 265 -3.16 9.98 -2.01
C GLY A 265 -1.78 10.49 -2.45
N GLY A 266 -0.78 10.47 -1.56
CA GLY A 266 0.61 10.83 -1.86
C GLY A 266 0.84 12.31 -2.22
N PRO A 267 2.08 12.71 -2.54
CA PRO A 267 2.41 14.09 -2.95
C PRO A 267 1.64 14.58 -4.19
N GLY A 268 1.28 13.67 -5.11
CA GLY A 268 0.50 13.99 -6.31
C GLY A 268 -0.88 14.62 -6.03
N ALA A 269 -1.48 14.30 -4.86
CA ALA A 269 -2.73 14.91 -4.45
C ALA A 269 -2.64 16.45 -4.32
N VAL A 270 -1.47 17.00 -3.98
CA VAL A 270 -1.26 18.44 -3.83
C VAL A 270 -1.51 19.17 -5.16
N PHE A 271 -1.08 18.61 -6.29
CA PHE A 271 -1.33 19.17 -7.62
C PHE A 271 -2.84 19.31 -7.87
N TRP A 272 -3.60 18.23 -7.61
CA TRP A 272 -5.04 18.21 -7.81
C TRP A 272 -5.79 19.12 -6.84
N MET A 273 -5.33 19.25 -5.60
CA MET A 273 -5.87 20.24 -4.64
C MET A 273 -5.69 21.67 -5.15
N VAL A 274 -4.53 22.01 -5.74
CA VAL A 274 -4.28 23.32 -6.35
C VAL A 274 -5.20 23.55 -7.56
N MET A 275 -5.36 22.56 -8.44
CA MET A 275 -6.26 22.66 -9.60
C MET A 275 -7.72 22.84 -9.17
N CYS A 276 -8.19 22.09 -8.17
CA CYS A 276 -9.51 22.27 -7.57
C CYS A 276 -9.68 23.67 -6.97
N GLY A 277 -8.65 24.21 -6.33
CA GLY A 277 -8.65 25.59 -5.83
C GLY A 277 -8.74 26.62 -6.95
N LEU A 278 -7.96 26.45 -8.03
CA LEU A 278 -7.95 27.35 -9.18
C LEU A 278 -9.31 27.43 -9.85
N PHE A 279 -9.93 26.28 -10.16
CA PHE A 279 -11.28 26.26 -10.72
C PHE A 279 -12.34 26.64 -9.69
N GLY A 280 -12.13 26.34 -8.42
CA GLY A 280 -13.01 26.73 -7.33
C GLY A 280 -13.16 28.25 -7.19
N MET A 281 -12.12 29.03 -7.53
CA MET A 281 -12.20 30.49 -7.51
C MET A 281 -13.24 31.05 -8.48
N SER A 282 -13.41 30.47 -9.67
CA SER A 282 -14.43 30.93 -10.62
C SER A 282 -15.85 30.61 -10.13
N SER A 283 -16.04 29.42 -9.56
CA SER A 283 -17.29 29.04 -8.90
C SER A 283 -17.61 30.01 -7.76
N LYS A 284 -16.63 30.29 -6.91
CA LYS A 284 -16.83 31.17 -5.76
C LYS A 284 -17.14 32.61 -6.15
N PHE A 285 -16.44 33.14 -7.15
CA PHE A 285 -16.74 34.45 -7.71
C PHE A 285 -18.18 34.54 -8.20
N THR A 286 -18.66 33.51 -8.90
CA THR A 286 -20.03 33.44 -9.40
C THR A 286 -21.05 33.38 -8.26
N GLU A 287 -20.84 32.53 -7.26
CA GLU A 287 -21.69 32.43 -6.07
C GLU A 287 -21.81 33.76 -5.32
N CYS A 288 -20.67 34.43 -5.09
CA CYS A 288 -20.64 35.71 -4.39
C CYS A 288 -21.33 36.82 -5.21
N THR A 289 -21.11 36.85 -6.52
CA THR A 289 -21.75 37.81 -7.42
C THR A 289 -23.26 37.65 -7.40
N LEU A 290 -23.77 36.43 -7.60
CA LEU A 290 -25.20 36.13 -7.50
C LEU A 290 -25.76 36.41 -6.11
N GLY A 291 -25.01 36.09 -5.06
CA GLY A 291 -25.37 36.37 -3.67
C GLY A 291 -25.54 37.87 -3.38
N GLN A 292 -24.77 38.74 -4.05
CA GLN A 292 -24.92 40.20 -3.96
C GLN A 292 -26.06 40.72 -4.84
N MET A 293 -26.22 40.20 -6.06
CA MET A 293 -27.28 40.61 -6.97
C MET A 293 -28.68 40.32 -6.41
N TYR A 294 -28.87 39.15 -5.80
CA TYR A 294 -30.15 38.69 -5.26
C TYR A 294 -30.29 38.87 -3.74
N ARG A 295 -29.44 39.69 -3.11
CA ARG A 295 -29.54 39.94 -1.67
C ARG A 295 -30.85 40.65 -1.34
N ARG A 296 -31.44 40.32 -0.19
CA ARG A 296 -32.58 41.05 0.38
C ARG A 296 -32.18 41.81 1.63
N VAL A 297 -32.76 42.99 1.79
CA VAL A 297 -32.66 43.80 3.00
C VAL A 297 -34.04 43.78 3.65
N ASP A 298 -34.11 43.22 4.84
CA ASP A 298 -35.32 43.12 5.64
C ASP A 298 -35.66 44.50 6.26
N PRO A 299 -36.91 44.76 6.65
CA PRO A 299 -37.34 46.08 7.16
C PRO A 299 -36.63 46.55 8.43
N ASP A 300 -36.07 45.62 9.20
CA ASP A 300 -35.26 45.88 10.40
C ASP A 300 -33.77 46.12 10.09
N GLY A 301 -33.42 46.16 8.79
CA GLY A 301 -32.06 46.42 8.31
C GLY A 301 -31.16 45.18 8.23
N HIS A 302 -31.68 43.98 8.51
CA HIS A 302 -30.92 42.75 8.29
C HIS A 302 -30.74 42.48 6.80
N VAL A 303 -29.54 42.03 6.42
CA VAL A 303 -29.22 41.68 5.03
C VAL A 303 -29.05 40.17 4.93
N SER A 304 -29.80 39.53 4.04
CA SER A 304 -29.68 38.11 3.74
C SER A 304 -29.39 37.90 2.25
N GLY A 305 -28.27 37.23 1.96
CA GLY A 305 -27.85 36.88 0.60
C GLY A 305 -27.18 35.52 0.60
N GLY A 306 -27.23 34.83 -0.54
CA GLY A 306 -26.66 33.49 -0.69
C GLY A 306 -27.49 32.57 -1.58
N PRO A 307 -27.13 31.28 -1.64
CA PRO A 307 -27.71 30.36 -2.62
C PRO A 307 -29.21 30.15 -2.45
N MET A 308 -29.72 30.12 -1.22
CA MET A 308 -31.16 30.10 -0.96
C MET A 308 -31.91 31.31 -1.57
N ARG A 309 -31.26 32.48 -1.71
CA ARG A 309 -31.88 33.67 -2.30
C ARG A 309 -31.79 33.66 -3.82
N TYR A 310 -30.59 33.47 -4.39
CA TYR A 310 -30.45 33.50 -5.85
C TYR A 310 -31.03 32.27 -6.54
N LEU A 311 -31.12 31.11 -5.89
CA LEU A 311 -31.84 29.95 -6.44
C LEU A 311 -33.35 30.22 -6.46
N HIS A 312 -33.91 30.83 -5.42
CA HIS A 312 -35.33 31.15 -5.38
C HIS A 312 -35.72 32.27 -6.35
N ASP A 313 -35.07 33.44 -6.22
CA ASP A 313 -35.43 34.64 -6.98
C ASP A 313 -34.87 34.58 -8.42
N GLY A 314 -33.64 34.07 -8.62
CA GLY A 314 -33.02 34.00 -9.95
C GLY A 314 -33.66 33.00 -10.89
N PHE A 315 -34.06 31.81 -10.41
CA PHE A 315 -34.84 30.89 -11.25
C PHE A 315 -36.24 31.42 -11.56
N LYS A 316 -36.80 32.27 -10.69
CA LYS A 316 -38.09 32.92 -10.96
C LYS A 316 -37.98 33.90 -12.12
N ASP A 317 -36.90 34.68 -12.20
CA ASP A 317 -36.61 35.56 -13.34
C ASP A 317 -36.42 34.79 -14.66
N LEU A 318 -35.91 33.55 -14.57
CA LEU A 318 -35.73 32.65 -15.70
C LEU A 318 -37.00 31.85 -16.09
N GLY A 319 -38.14 32.11 -15.44
CA GLY A 319 -39.40 31.41 -15.71
C GLY A 319 -39.51 30.00 -15.09
N ALA A 320 -38.56 29.60 -14.24
CA ALA A 320 -38.45 28.28 -13.62
C ALA A 320 -38.66 28.32 -12.08
N GLY A 321 -39.58 29.18 -11.62
CA GLY A 321 -39.82 29.44 -10.18
C GLY A 321 -40.01 28.20 -9.28
N PRO A 322 -40.81 27.18 -9.67
CA PRO A 322 -40.99 25.97 -8.85
C PRO A 322 -39.69 25.19 -8.60
N LEU A 323 -38.83 25.10 -9.63
CA LEU A 323 -37.52 24.44 -9.52
C LEU A 323 -36.59 25.24 -8.60
N GLY A 324 -36.58 26.56 -8.74
CA GLY A 324 -35.83 27.46 -7.87
C GLY A 324 -36.18 27.32 -6.40
N LEU A 325 -37.48 27.24 -6.08
CA LEU A 325 -37.97 27.03 -4.72
C LEU A 325 -37.50 25.67 -4.17
N ALA A 326 -37.61 24.60 -4.95
CA ALA A 326 -37.17 23.26 -4.54
C ALA A 326 -35.67 23.22 -4.24
N LEU A 327 -34.83 23.78 -5.14
CA LEU A 327 -33.38 23.84 -4.97
C LEU A 327 -32.96 24.73 -3.79
N SER A 328 -33.66 25.85 -3.57
CA SER A 328 -33.42 26.73 -2.43
C SER A 328 -33.66 26.02 -1.09
N VAL A 329 -34.79 25.31 -0.96
CA VAL A 329 -35.13 24.56 0.27
C VAL A 329 -34.14 23.42 0.49
N LEU A 330 -33.83 22.65 -0.57
CA LEU A 330 -32.83 21.59 -0.52
C LEU A 330 -31.47 22.13 -0.06
N PHE A 331 -31.00 23.22 -0.67
CA PHE A 331 -29.75 23.86 -0.28
C PHE A 331 -29.77 24.29 1.19
N ALA A 332 -30.84 24.93 1.67
CA ALA A 332 -30.95 25.38 3.05
C ALA A 332 -30.85 24.21 4.04
N VAL A 333 -31.56 23.11 3.79
CA VAL A 333 -31.53 21.90 4.63
C VAL A 333 -30.13 21.28 4.63
N LEU A 334 -29.54 21.09 3.45
CA LEU A 334 -28.19 20.52 3.34
C LEU A 334 -27.14 21.42 3.99
N CYS A 335 -27.24 22.74 3.85
CA CYS A 335 -26.34 23.70 4.47
C CYS A 335 -26.41 23.67 6.00
N ILE A 336 -27.63 23.57 6.57
CA ILE A 336 -27.83 23.39 8.02
C ILE A 336 -27.16 22.09 8.48
N LEU A 337 -27.41 20.95 7.82
CA LEU A 337 -26.81 19.66 8.20
C LEU A 337 -25.28 19.69 8.04
N ALA A 338 -24.77 20.26 6.95
CA ALA A 338 -23.35 20.39 6.68
C ALA A 338 -22.64 21.29 7.72
N SER A 339 -23.33 22.30 8.26
CA SER A 339 -22.78 23.17 9.31
C SER A 339 -22.45 22.43 10.60
N PHE A 340 -23.25 21.41 10.97
CA PHE A 340 -22.97 20.57 12.14
C PHE A 340 -21.78 19.63 11.89
N GLY A 341 -21.70 19.04 10.69
CA GLY A 341 -20.63 18.12 10.32
C GLY A 341 -19.31 18.85 10.07
N GLY A 342 -19.18 19.47 8.90
CA GLY A 342 -17.93 20.08 8.45
C GLY A 342 -17.60 21.41 9.14
N GLY A 343 -18.63 22.18 9.53
CA GLY A 343 -18.45 23.49 10.17
C GLY A 343 -18.18 23.44 11.67
N CYS A 344 -18.60 22.38 12.38
CA CYS A 344 -18.52 22.30 13.84
C CYS A 344 -17.80 21.02 14.32
N ALA A 345 -18.43 19.85 14.21
CA ALA A 345 -17.94 18.62 14.82
C ALA A 345 -16.56 18.21 14.29
N PHE A 346 -16.36 18.31 12.97
CA PHE A 346 -15.08 18.01 12.34
C PHE A 346 -13.98 18.98 12.82
N GLN A 347 -14.24 20.30 12.77
CA GLN A 347 -13.28 21.33 13.16
C GLN A 347 -12.84 21.18 14.62
N VAL A 348 -13.79 20.99 15.55
CA VAL A 348 -13.51 20.81 16.98
C VAL A 348 -12.73 19.51 17.22
N SER A 349 -13.05 18.44 16.49
CA SER A 349 -12.31 17.18 16.62
C SER A 349 -10.86 17.32 16.17
N GLN A 350 -10.63 17.93 15.00
CA GLN A 350 -9.28 18.15 14.46
C GLN A 350 -8.45 19.09 15.33
N SER A 351 -9.02 20.21 15.77
CA SER A 351 -8.31 21.16 16.64
C SER A 351 -7.97 20.56 17.99
N ARG A 352 -8.85 19.71 18.55
CA ARG A 352 -8.57 18.96 19.78
C ARG A 352 -7.39 18.02 19.60
N LEU A 353 -7.34 17.26 18.51
CA LEU A 353 -6.23 16.34 18.24
C LEU A 353 -4.90 17.09 18.19
N ALA A 354 -4.85 18.22 17.48
CA ALA A 354 -3.64 19.05 17.41
C ALA A 354 -3.21 19.59 18.79
N VAL A 355 -4.16 20.00 19.63
CA VAL A 355 -3.85 20.48 20.99
C VAL A 355 -3.40 19.32 21.90
N ASN A 356 -4.02 18.14 21.77
CA ASN A 356 -3.63 16.96 22.54
C ASN A 356 -2.18 16.55 22.24
N GLU A 357 -1.82 16.48 20.95
CA GLU A 357 -0.43 16.20 20.53
C GLU A 357 0.56 17.21 21.11
N ALA A 358 0.21 18.50 21.08
CA ALA A 358 1.04 19.54 21.68
C ALA A 358 1.21 19.35 23.20
N ILE A 359 0.15 19.04 23.93
CA ILE A 359 0.20 18.82 25.39
C ILE A 359 1.06 17.61 25.73
N ILE A 360 0.86 16.49 25.02
CA ILE A 360 1.64 15.27 25.22
C ILE A 360 3.13 15.56 25.00
N GLY A 361 3.48 16.23 23.90
CA GLY A 361 4.88 16.54 23.59
C GLY A 361 5.53 17.58 24.52
N LEU A 362 4.78 18.58 24.99
CA LEU A 362 5.31 19.64 25.86
C LEU A 362 5.47 19.22 27.32
N PHE A 363 4.59 18.34 27.81
CA PHE A 363 4.51 18.00 29.24
C PHE A 363 4.82 16.52 29.53
N ASP A 364 5.15 15.72 28.50
CA ASP A 364 5.47 14.29 28.59
C ASP A 364 4.43 13.49 29.40
N VAL A 365 3.15 13.75 29.12
CA VAL A 365 2.00 13.16 29.83
C VAL A 365 1.41 12.02 29.00
N ASP A 366 0.96 10.96 29.67
CA ASP A 366 0.26 9.84 29.01
C ASP A 366 -0.97 10.33 28.23
N GLY A 367 -1.03 9.98 26.94
CA GLY A 367 -2.13 10.33 26.05
C GLY A 367 -3.49 9.80 26.51
N ALA A 368 -3.54 8.72 27.29
CA ALA A 368 -4.76 8.22 27.90
C ALA A 368 -5.37 9.25 28.88
N VAL A 369 -4.53 9.86 29.72
CA VAL A 369 -4.94 10.89 30.68
C VAL A 369 -5.48 12.12 29.93
N VAL A 370 -4.78 12.57 28.89
CA VAL A 370 -5.21 13.72 28.09
C VAL A 370 -6.56 13.46 27.40
N ASN A 371 -6.81 12.21 26.99
CA ASN A 371 -8.06 11.85 26.33
C ASN A 371 -9.27 11.79 27.29
N ASP A 372 -9.06 11.45 28.56
CA ASP A 372 -10.10 11.45 29.59
C ASP A 372 -10.68 12.87 29.82
N TYR A 373 -9.88 13.91 29.62
CA TYR A 373 -10.29 15.31 29.75
C TYR A 373 -10.85 15.93 28.46
N ARG A 374 -11.19 15.14 27.42
CA ARG A 374 -11.72 15.66 26.14
C ARG A 374 -12.95 16.57 26.28
N TRP A 375 -13.78 16.36 27.30
CA TRP A 375 -14.96 17.18 27.56
C TRP A 375 -14.59 18.60 27.99
N VAL A 376 -13.45 18.78 28.68
CA VAL A 376 -12.95 20.10 29.11
C VAL A 376 -12.63 20.94 27.88
N TYR A 377 -11.94 20.37 26.89
CA TYR A 377 -11.66 21.04 25.62
C TYR A 377 -12.96 21.48 24.94
N GLY A 378 -13.93 20.57 24.84
CA GLY A 378 -15.24 20.87 24.27
C GLY A 378 -15.97 22.01 24.99
N LEU A 379 -15.95 22.02 26.32
CA LEU A 379 -16.57 23.06 27.14
C LEU A 379 -15.89 24.42 26.92
N VAL A 380 -14.56 24.47 26.93
CA VAL A 380 -13.79 25.71 26.67
C VAL A 380 -14.10 26.24 25.28
N MET A 381 -14.07 25.38 24.26
CA MET A 381 -14.41 25.77 22.89
C MET A 381 -15.84 26.28 22.79
N ALA A 382 -16.82 25.61 23.43
CA ALA A 382 -18.21 26.04 23.43
C ALA A 382 -18.38 27.44 24.05
N VAL A 383 -17.71 27.72 25.17
CA VAL A 383 -17.72 29.05 25.80
C VAL A 383 -17.08 30.10 24.90
N MET A 384 -15.89 29.83 24.35
CA MET A 384 -15.18 30.77 23.48
C MET A 384 -15.99 31.12 22.22
N VAL A 385 -16.54 30.10 21.55
CA VAL A 385 -17.40 30.30 20.37
C VAL A 385 -18.70 31.01 20.76
N GLY A 386 -19.31 30.65 21.89
CA GLY A 386 -20.53 31.28 22.41
C GLY A 386 -20.37 32.78 22.63
N VAL A 387 -19.24 33.22 23.21
CA VAL A 387 -18.92 34.64 23.39
C VAL A 387 -18.93 35.41 22.07
N VAL A 388 -18.49 34.79 20.97
CA VAL A 388 -18.45 35.40 19.64
C VAL A 388 -19.83 35.39 18.96
N ILE A 389 -20.52 34.24 18.95
CA ILE A 389 -21.76 34.04 18.20
C ILE A 389 -22.95 34.81 18.82
N ILE A 390 -23.04 34.90 20.14
CA ILE A 390 -24.17 35.60 20.82
C ILE A 390 -24.26 37.08 20.39
N GLY A 391 -23.14 37.69 19.99
CA GLY A 391 -23.13 39.07 19.48
C GLY A 391 -23.57 39.25 18.03
N GLY A 392 -23.99 38.17 17.35
CA GLY A 392 -24.44 38.19 15.96
C GLY A 392 -23.35 38.47 14.94
N ILE A 393 -23.76 38.70 13.68
CA ILE A 393 -22.84 38.79 12.53
C ILE A 393 -21.79 39.91 12.66
N ARG A 394 -22.12 41.03 13.32
CA ARG A 394 -21.18 42.14 13.52
C ARG A 394 -20.02 41.73 14.43
N ARG A 395 -20.28 40.98 15.51
CA ARG A 395 -19.23 40.48 16.42
C ARG A 395 -18.41 39.37 15.78
N ILE A 396 -19.06 38.50 15.00
CA ILE A 396 -18.38 37.46 14.21
C ILE A 396 -17.39 38.12 13.25
N ALA A 397 -17.84 39.11 12.46
CA ALA A 397 -16.98 39.85 11.53
C ALA A 397 -15.81 40.56 12.25
N ALA A 398 -16.09 41.29 13.34
CA ALA A 398 -15.08 42.01 14.11
C ALA A 398 -14.05 41.09 14.80
N THR A 399 -14.40 39.83 15.02
CA THR A 399 -13.47 38.81 15.55
C THR A 399 -12.66 38.21 14.40
N ALA A 400 -13.32 37.84 13.30
CA ALA A 400 -12.68 37.26 12.13
C ALA A 400 -11.66 38.22 11.48
N GLU A 401 -11.95 39.52 11.39
CA GLU A 401 -11.03 40.52 10.80
C GLU A 401 -9.71 40.64 11.58
N LYS A 402 -9.66 40.21 12.85
CA LYS A 402 -8.46 40.23 13.69
C LYS A 402 -7.76 38.87 13.70
N ILE A 403 -8.53 37.80 13.90
CA ILE A 403 -7.99 36.45 14.04
C ILE A 403 -7.50 35.92 12.69
N VAL A 404 -8.25 36.13 11.60
CA VAL A 404 -7.92 35.54 10.29
C VAL A 404 -6.59 36.07 9.76
N PRO A 405 -6.31 37.39 9.74
CA PRO A 405 -5.01 37.87 9.27
C PRO A 405 -3.85 37.39 10.14
N LEU A 406 -4.02 37.34 11.46
CA LEU A 406 -3.01 36.82 12.37
C LEU A 406 -2.71 35.34 12.10
N MET A 407 -3.74 34.52 11.96
CA MET A 407 -3.62 33.09 11.63
C MET A 407 -2.88 32.89 10.31
N CYS A 408 -3.28 33.60 9.25
CA CYS A 408 -2.62 33.54 7.95
C CYS A 408 -1.16 33.98 8.02
N ALA A 409 -0.87 35.08 8.74
CA ALA A 409 0.49 35.58 8.89
C ALA A 409 1.39 34.56 9.59
N VAL A 410 0.96 34.00 10.73
CA VAL A 410 1.74 32.99 11.46
C VAL A 410 1.99 31.76 10.58
N TYR A 411 0.97 31.28 9.88
CA TYR A 411 1.08 30.12 9.00
C TYR A 411 2.06 30.36 7.84
N VAL A 412 1.88 31.46 7.10
CA VAL A 412 2.73 31.81 5.95
C VAL A 412 4.16 32.06 6.38
N LEU A 413 4.38 32.78 7.48
CA LEU A 413 5.73 33.02 8.01
C LEU A 413 6.43 31.71 8.37
N THR A 414 5.73 30.82 9.07
CA THR A 414 6.30 29.51 9.45
C THR A 414 6.62 28.67 8.21
N ALA A 415 5.72 28.62 7.23
CA ALA A 415 5.94 27.91 5.98
C ALA A 415 7.14 28.48 5.20
N LEU A 416 7.25 29.81 5.12
CA LEU A 416 8.38 30.48 4.48
C LEU A 416 9.71 30.15 5.19
N VAL A 417 9.74 30.18 6.53
CA VAL A 417 10.93 29.78 7.29
C VAL A 417 11.34 28.35 6.96
N ILE A 418 10.40 27.40 6.92
CA ILE A 418 10.68 26.00 6.58
C ILE A 418 11.22 25.90 5.14
N LEU A 419 10.60 26.57 4.18
CA LEU A 419 11.00 26.57 2.78
C LEU A 419 12.40 27.17 2.58
N PHE A 420 12.71 28.30 3.23
CA PHE A 420 14.04 28.91 3.14
C PHE A 420 15.11 28.07 3.83
N THR A 421 14.78 27.42 4.96
CA THR A 421 15.71 26.53 5.68
C THR A 421 16.00 25.24 4.89
N ASN A 422 15.11 24.82 4.00
CA ASN A 422 15.22 23.60 3.19
C ASN A 422 15.18 23.89 1.68
N TYR A 423 15.73 25.04 1.25
CA TYR A 423 15.59 25.53 -0.12
C TYR A 423 16.10 24.53 -1.17
N ASP A 424 17.12 23.75 -0.81
CA ASP A 424 17.76 22.72 -1.63
C ASP A 424 16.81 21.56 -1.97
N LYS A 425 15.82 21.28 -1.11
CA LYS A 425 14.85 20.19 -1.29
C LYS A 425 13.60 20.60 -2.07
N VAL A 426 13.37 21.91 -2.21
CA VAL A 426 12.14 22.44 -2.82
C VAL A 426 11.97 21.96 -4.27
N GLY A 427 13.07 21.94 -5.05
CA GLY A 427 13.02 21.46 -6.44
C GLY A 427 12.57 20.01 -6.56
N ALA A 428 13.14 19.12 -5.74
CA ALA A 428 12.77 17.70 -5.71
C ALA A 428 11.32 17.49 -5.24
N ALA A 429 10.87 18.27 -4.26
CA ALA A 429 9.49 18.20 -3.78
C ALA A 429 8.48 18.60 -4.87
N LEU A 430 8.76 19.68 -5.62
CA LEU A 430 7.92 20.09 -6.75
C LEU A 430 7.88 19.02 -7.86
N ALA A 431 9.04 18.43 -8.20
CA ALA A 431 9.09 17.35 -9.18
C ALA A 431 8.21 16.17 -8.75
N SER A 432 8.32 15.74 -7.49
CA SER A 432 7.51 14.65 -6.93
C SER A 432 6.01 14.92 -6.98
N ILE A 433 5.57 16.16 -6.72
CA ILE A 433 4.15 16.55 -6.83
C ILE A 433 3.65 16.37 -8.27
N PHE A 434 4.43 16.77 -9.27
CA PHE A 434 4.01 16.66 -10.68
C PHE A 434 4.07 15.22 -11.20
N GLU A 435 5.14 14.49 -10.89
CA GLU A 435 5.33 13.11 -11.36
C GLU A 435 4.25 12.18 -10.79
N LEU A 436 4.00 12.26 -9.48
CA LEU A 436 3.02 11.41 -8.80
C LEU A 436 1.56 11.85 -9.04
N ALA A 437 1.31 13.04 -9.58
CA ALA A 437 -0.04 13.45 -9.97
C ALA A 437 -0.55 12.69 -11.20
N TRP A 438 0.37 12.14 -12.00
CA TRP A 438 0.10 11.45 -13.26
C TRP A 438 0.64 10.00 -13.28
N SER A 439 1.20 9.52 -12.17
CA SER A 439 1.56 8.11 -12.04
C SER A 439 0.28 7.27 -12.06
N LYS A 440 0.36 6.12 -12.75
CA LYS A 440 -0.71 5.11 -12.77
C LYS A 440 -0.64 4.13 -11.59
N GLU A 441 0.46 4.23 -10.84
CA GLU A 441 0.73 3.61 -9.53
C GLU A 441 0.55 4.67 -8.45
#